data_AF-A0ABD5S2E3-F1
#
_entry.id   AF-A0ABD5S2E3-F1
#
_cell.length_a   1.000
_cell.length_b   1.000
_cell.length_c   1.000
_cell.angle_alpha   90.00
_cell.angle_beta   90.00
_cell.angle_gamma   90.00
#
_symmetry.space_group_name_H-M   'P 1'
#
loop_
_entity.id
_entity.type
_entity.pdbx_description
1 polymer ?
#
loop_
_entity_poly.entity_id
_entity_poly.type
_entity_poly.pdbx_seq_one_letter_code
_entity_poly.pdbx_strand_id
1 'polypeptide(L)' 'EGVAASVGFDLATERCRIVDTEASYADDAVVELAERGEADWVVTNDEPLRDRLLERDVRVIGLRGRNELAVTEP' A
#
# COMPACT_ATOMS: atom_id res chain seq x y z
N GLU A 1 6.93 -3.67 -22.60
CA GLU A 1 7.19 -3.29 -21.19
C GLU A 1 5.97 -2.57 -20.64
N GLY A 2 5.72 -2.58 -19.33
CA GLY A 2 4.56 -1.91 -18.71
C GLY A 2 3.35 -2.78 -18.36
N VAL A 3 3.36 -4.09 -18.69
CA VAL A 3 2.22 -4.99 -18.43
C VAL A 3 1.80 -4.99 -16.96
N ALA A 4 2.77 -5.02 -16.03
CA ALA A 4 2.46 -4.97 -14.59
C ALA A 4 1.74 -3.68 -14.18
N ALA A 5 2.15 -2.54 -14.72
CA ALA A 5 1.51 -1.25 -14.44
C ALA A 5 0.11 -1.17 -15.04
N SER A 6 -0.07 -1.65 -16.28
CA SER A 6 -1.39 -1.70 -16.93
C SER A 6 -2.36 -2.60 -16.17
N VAL A 7 -1.94 -3.82 -15.82
CA VAL A 7 -2.77 -4.75 -15.04
C VAL A 7 -3.11 -4.17 -13.67
N GLY A 8 -2.14 -3.52 -13.00
CA GLY A 8 -2.39 -2.84 -11.74
C GLY A 8 -3.43 -1.72 -11.87
N PHE A 9 -3.35 -0.93 -12.93
CA PHE A 9 -4.30 0.15 -13.21
C PHE A 9 -5.70 -0.38 -13.52
N ASP A 10 -5.82 -1.43 -14.33
CA ASP A 10 -7.10 -2.07 -14.67
C ASP A 10 -7.75 -2.64 -13.39
N LEU A 11 -6.99 -3.34 -12.56
CA LEU A 11 -7.49 -3.83 -11.27
C LEU A 11 -7.95 -2.70 -10.36
N ALA A 12 -7.17 -1.61 -10.25
CA ALA A 12 -7.52 -0.47 -9.41
C ALA A 12 -8.80 0.23 -9.89
N THR A 13 -9.00 0.38 -11.20
CA THR A 13 -10.15 1.09 -11.76
C THR A 13 -11.41 0.22 -11.84
N GLU A 14 -11.27 -1.10 -12.03
CA GLU A 14 -12.41 -2.00 -12.21
C GLU A 14 -12.85 -2.70 -10.92
N ARG A 15 -11.97 -2.85 -9.92
CA ARG A 15 -12.22 -3.70 -8.74
C ARG A 15 -12.09 -2.98 -7.40
N CYS A 16 -11.51 -1.78 -7.35
CA CYS A 16 -11.24 -1.09 -6.10
C CYS A 16 -12.11 0.17 -5.92
N ARG A 17 -12.30 0.58 -4.66
CA ARG A 17 -12.81 1.91 -4.32
C ARG A 17 -11.69 2.93 -4.56
N ILE A 18 -12.00 4.01 -5.27
CA ILE A 18 -11.12 5.18 -5.37
C ILE A 18 -11.29 6.03 -4.12
N VAL A 19 -10.16 6.43 -3.52
CA VAL A 19 -10.10 7.28 -2.33
C VAL A 19 -9.22 8.48 -2.67
N ASP A 20 -9.72 9.68 -2.43
CA ASP A 20 -8.98 10.91 -2.68
C ASP A 20 -7.97 11.17 -1.56
N THR A 21 -6.85 11.79 -1.95
CA THR A 21 -5.74 12.18 -1.07
C THR A 21 -5.20 13.52 -1.51
N GLU A 22 -4.65 14.29 -0.58
CA GLU A 22 -4.05 15.59 -0.86
C GLU A 22 -2.55 15.48 -1.19
N ALA A 23 -1.94 14.33 -0.91
CA ALA A 23 -0.54 14.07 -1.19
C ALA A 23 -0.25 14.03 -2.70
N SER A 24 0.88 14.64 -3.08
CA SER A 24 1.34 14.65 -4.48
C SER A 24 2.26 13.47 -4.83
N TYR A 25 2.75 12.74 -3.82
CA TYR A 25 3.57 11.54 -3.98
C TYR A 25 2.81 10.30 -3.52
N ALA A 26 3.00 9.17 -4.22
CA ALA A 26 2.25 7.95 -3.96
C ALA A 26 2.46 7.40 -2.54
N ASP A 27 3.71 7.34 -2.08
CA ASP A 27 4.03 6.87 -0.73
C ASP A 27 3.41 7.76 0.35
N ASP A 28 3.43 9.07 0.13
CA ASP A 28 2.83 10.04 1.04
C ASP A 28 1.31 9.92 1.06
N ALA A 29 0.68 9.64 -0.07
CA ALA A 29 -0.75 9.36 -0.15
C ALA A 29 -1.13 8.10 0.63
N VAL A 30 -0.36 7.03 0.51
CA VAL A 30 -0.60 5.79 1.28
C VAL A 30 -0.48 6.05 2.78
N VAL A 31 0.55 6.78 3.21
CA VAL A 31 0.73 7.15 4.61
C VAL A 31 -0.40 8.03 5.11
N GLU A 32 -0.77 9.08 4.36
CA GLU A 32 -1.87 9.98 4.71
C GLU A 32 -3.19 9.21 4.90
N LEU A 33 -3.54 8.33 3.97
CA LEU A 33 -4.78 7.56 4.03
C LEU A 33 -4.79 6.57 5.21
N ALA A 34 -3.65 5.93 5.48
CA ALA A 34 -3.53 5.04 6.63
C ALA A 34 -3.65 5.78 7.97
N GLU A 35 -3.02 6.95 8.10
CA GLU A 35 -3.14 7.81 9.30
C GLU A 35 -4.57 8.33 9.51
N ARG A 36 -5.33 8.55 8.43
CA ARG A 36 -6.75 8.92 8.48
C ARG A 36 -7.66 7.75 8.89
N GLY A 37 -7.13 6.53 8.97
CA GLY A 37 -7.91 5.33 9.26
C GLY A 37 -8.74 4.83 8.07
N GLU A 38 -8.41 5.24 6.84
CA GLU A 38 -9.09 4.77 5.63
C GLU A 38 -8.75 3.30 5.30
N ALA A 39 -7.70 2.76 5.91
CA ALA A 39 -7.28 1.36 5.79
C ALA A 39 -6.65 0.84 7.09
N ASP A 40 -7.06 -0.36 7.51
CA ASP A 40 -6.47 -1.07 8.66
C ASP A 40 -5.12 -1.73 8.35
N TRP A 41 -4.83 -1.94 7.05
CA TRP A 41 -3.66 -2.65 6.55
C TRP A 41 -3.17 -2.02 5.24
N VAL A 42 -1.86 -2.01 5.03
CA VAL A 42 -1.24 -1.60 3.75
C VAL A 42 -0.50 -2.77 3.12
N VAL A 43 -0.74 -3.02 1.84
CA VAL A 43 0.02 -4.00 1.05
C VAL A 43 1.16 -3.31 0.34
N THR A 44 2.41 -3.57 0.73
CA THR A 44 3.60 -3.04 0.05
C THR A 44 4.81 -3.96 0.20
N ASN A 45 5.64 -4.02 -0.83
CA ASN A 45 6.97 -4.64 -0.78
C ASN A 45 8.09 -3.60 -0.68
N ASP A 46 7.75 -2.31 -0.69
CA ASP A 46 8.71 -1.22 -0.53
C ASP A 46 9.10 -1.10 0.95
N GLU A 47 10.39 -1.30 1.22
CA GLU A 47 10.95 -1.29 2.57
C GLU A 47 10.91 0.10 3.22
N PRO A 48 11.36 1.19 2.57
CA PRO A 48 11.20 2.54 3.10
C PRO A 48 9.76 2.90 3.47
N LEU A 49 8.77 2.56 2.63
CA LEU A 49 7.37 2.82 2.92
C LEU A 49 6.85 1.96 4.08
N ARG A 50 7.23 0.67 4.13
CA ARG A 50 6.88 -0.22 5.25
C ARG A 50 7.32 0.39 6.58
N ASP A 51 8.58 0.80 6.68
CA ASP A 51 9.14 1.31 7.94
C ASP A 51 8.38 2.57 8.39
N ARG A 52 8.08 3.49 7.45
CA ARG A 52 7.27 4.69 7.72
C ARG A 52 5.87 4.36 8.25
N LEU A 53 5.25 3.30 7.76
CA LEU A 53 3.91 2.88 8.17
C LEU A 53 3.92 2.24 9.56
N LEU A 54 4.89 1.37 9.84
CA LEU A 54 5.05 0.75 11.16
C LEU A 54 5.33 1.79 12.25
N GLU A 55 6.13 2.83 11.95
CA GLU A 55 6.35 3.98 12.84
C GLU A 55 5.04 4.73 13.21
N ARG A 56 3.97 4.53 12.44
CA ARG A 56 2.65 5.16 12.61
C ARG A 56 1.58 4.19 13.11
N ASP A 57 2.00 3.04 13.65
CA ASP A 57 1.12 1.97 14.15
C ASP A 57 0.26 1.31 13.05
N VAL A 58 0.68 1.40 11.78
CA VAL A 58 -0.03 0.81 10.64
C VAL A 58 0.57 -0.54 10.29
N ARG A 59 -0.27 -1.57 10.21
CA ARG A 59 0.16 -2.93 9.87
C ARG A 59 0.42 -3.08 8.37
N VAL A 60 1.46 -3.84 8.02
CA VAL A 60 1.89 -4.02 6.63
C VAL A 60 1.80 -5.48 6.20
N ILE A 61 1.32 -5.71 4.98
CA ILE A 61 1.31 -7.01 4.31
C ILE A 61 2.35 -6.97 3.18
N GLY A 62 3.33 -7.86 3.23
CA GLY A 62 4.39 -7.97 2.22
C GLY A 62 4.56 -9.39 1.68
N LEU A 63 5.25 -9.54 0.56
CA LEU A 63 5.64 -10.85 0.03
C LEU A 63 6.82 -11.42 0.83
N ARG A 64 6.68 -12.68 1.24
CA ARG A 64 7.74 -13.49 1.83
C ARG A 64 8.10 -14.62 0.87
N GLY A 65 9.37 -14.68 0.49
CA GLY A 65 9.82 -15.63 -0.52
C GLY A 65 9.18 -15.36 -1.88
N ARG A 66 8.56 -16.37 -2.49
CA ARG A 66 8.06 -16.29 -3.88
C ARG A 66 6.58 -15.99 -3.99
N ASN A 67 5.77 -16.42 -3.02
CA ASN A 67 4.31 -16.48 -3.17
C ASN A 67 3.53 -16.47 -1.84
N GLU A 68 4.20 -16.23 -0.72
CA GLU A 68 3.53 -16.11 0.58
C GLU A 68 3.32 -14.62 0.88
N LEU A 69 2.12 -14.25 1.36
CA LEU A 69 1.86 -12.94 1.95
C LEU A 69 2.00 -13.07 3.46
N ALA A 70 2.80 -12.19 4.06
CA ALA A 70 3.06 -12.16 5.49
C ALA A 70 2.68 -10.80 6.07
N VAL A 71 2.15 -10.82 7.29
CA VAL A 71 1.84 -9.64 8.09
C VAL A 71 3.06 -9.24 8.91
N THR A 72 3.36 -7.94 8.90
CA THR A 72 4.30 -7.28 9.81
C THR A 72 3.52 -6.28 10.68
N GLU A 73 3.70 -6.40 11.99
CA GLU A 73 3.07 -5.55 13.00
C GLU A 73 4.11 -4.58 13.60
N PRO A 74 3.70 -3.38 14.04
CA PRO A 74 4.55 -2.41 14.75
C PRO A 74 5.21 -2.95 16.03
#